data_AF-A0A840P0I3-F1
#
_entry.id   AF-A0A840P0I3-F1
#
_cell.length_a   1.000
_cell.length_b   1.000
_cell.length_c   1.000
_cell.angle_alpha   90.00
_cell.angle_beta   90.00
_cell.angle_gamma   90.00
#
_symmetry.space_group_name_H-M   'P 1'
#
loop_
_entity.id
_entity.type
_entity.pdbx_description
1 polymer ?
#
loop_
_entity_poly.entity_id
_entity_poly.type
_entity_poly.pdbx_seq_one_letter_code
_entity_poly.pdbx_strand_id
1 'polypeptide(L)' 'MRAKALAVFPGGFGTLDELFETLTLMQTGRMKKVPILLFGKEFWDNVINLAYLSVQGTIFLSISIL' A
#
# COMPACT_ATOMS: atom_id res chain seq x y z
N MET A 1 -8.85 13.74 1.92
CA MET A 1 -9.62 12.47 1.84
C MET A 1 -10.44 12.27 3.12
N ARG A 2 -11.73 11.93 3.03
CA ARG A 2 -12.60 11.63 4.20
C ARG A 2 -12.64 10.14 4.57
N ALA A 3 -12.07 9.28 3.73
CA ALA A 3 -12.04 7.83 3.93
C ALA A 3 -11.28 7.47 5.21
N LYS A 4 -11.76 6.42 5.88
CA LYS A 4 -11.21 5.92 7.15
C LYS A 4 -10.28 4.73 6.97
N ALA A 5 -10.33 4.08 5.81
CA ALA A 5 -9.48 2.97 5.40
C ALA A 5 -9.44 2.91 3.86
N LEU A 6 -8.45 2.20 3.31
CA LEU A 6 -8.38 1.81 1.90
C LEU A 6 -8.54 0.29 1.81
N ALA A 7 -9.42 -0.18 0.94
CA ALA A 7 -9.58 -1.60 0.62
C ALA A 7 -9.18 -1.80 -0.84
N VAL A 8 -8.22 -2.68 -1.10
CA VAL A 8 -7.68 -2.92 -2.44
C VAL A 8 -7.84 -4.40 -2.78
N PHE A 9 -8.54 -4.67 -3.88
CA PHE A 9 -8.73 -6.00 -4.44
C PHE A 9 -7.71 -6.27 -5.55
N PRO A 10 -7.48 -7.54 -5.94
CA PRO A 10 -6.57 -7.86 -7.04
C PRO A 10 -6.94 -7.11 -8.31
N GLY A 11 -5.95 -6.48 -8.94
CA GLY A 11 -6.16 -5.60 -10.07
C GLY A 11 -4.88 -5.34 -10.87
N GLY A 12 -5.01 -4.65 -11.99
CA GLY A 12 -3.90 -4.34 -12.89
C GLY A 12 -3.20 -3.01 -12.59
N PHE A 13 -2.68 -2.36 -13.63
CA PHE A 13 -1.89 -1.13 -13.50
C PHE A 13 -2.62 0.03 -12.82
N GLY A 14 -3.91 0.24 -13.10
CA GLY A 14 -4.67 1.32 -12.46
C GLY A 14 -4.81 1.13 -10.94
N THR A 15 -5.06 -0.10 -10.49
CA THR A 15 -5.12 -0.43 -9.06
C THR A 15 -3.76 -0.25 -8.37
N LEU A 16 -2.68 -0.61 -9.07
CA LEU A 16 -1.32 -0.41 -8.56
C LEU A 16 -0.98 1.08 -8.46
N ASP A 17 -1.32 1.87 -9.46
CA ASP A 17 -1.09 3.32 -9.48
C ASP A 17 -1.76 4.00 -8.26
N GLU A 18 -3.06 3.73 -8.05
CA GLU A 18 -3.80 4.27 -6.91
C GLU A 18 -3.24 3.80 -5.54
N LEU A 19 -2.82 2.53 -5.45
CA LEU A 19 -2.20 1.96 -4.25
C LEU A 19 -0.88 2.67 -3.92
N PHE A 20 0.01 2.80 -4.90
CA PHE A 20 1.33 3.42 -4.70
C PHE A 20 1.23 4.93 -4.48
N GLU A 21 0.32 5.62 -5.16
CA GLU A 21 0.04 7.03 -4.88
C GLU A 21 -0.40 7.20 -3.43
N THR A 22 -1.35 6.39 -2.96
CA THR A 22 -1.84 6.46 -1.58
C THR A 22 -0.73 6.19 -0.56
N LEU A 23 0.08 5.15 -0.78
CA LEU A 23 1.24 4.83 0.05
C LEU A 23 2.24 5.99 0.11
N THR A 24 2.55 6.59 -1.05
CA THR A 24 3.48 7.72 -1.17
C THR A 24 2.94 8.95 -0.42
N LEU A 25 1.65 9.26 -0.56
CA LEU A 25 1.01 10.37 0.17
C LEU A 25 1.04 10.14 1.68
N MET A 26 0.84 8.91 2.16
CA MET A 26 0.94 8.56 3.57
C MET A 26 2.37 8.65 4.10
N GLN A 27 3.37 8.21 3.33
CA GLN A 27 4.79 8.30 3.71
C GLN A 27 5.31 9.73 3.77
N THR A 28 4.92 10.57 2.81
CA THR A 28 5.33 11.97 2.72
C THR A 28 4.53 12.90 3.65
N GLY A 29 3.57 12.36 4.42
CA GLY A 29 2.74 13.13 5.34
C GLY A 29 1.70 14.02 4.65
N ARG A 30 1.49 13.86 3.34
CA ARG A 30 0.46 14.59 2.57
C ARG A 30 -0.94 14.02 2.76
N MET A 31 -1.05 12.82 3.32
CA MET A 31 -2.30 12.19 3.74
C MET A 31 -2.18 11.65 5.18
N LYS A 32 -3.29 11.68 5.93
CA LYS A 32 -3.38 10.99 7.22
C LYS A 32 -3.16 9.49 7.04
N LYS A 33 -2.40 8.86 7.94
CA LYS A 33 -2.27 7.41 7.94
C LYS A 33 -3.64 6.77 8.21
N VAL A 34 -4.11 5.94 7.28
CA VAL A 34 -5.32 5.13 7.41
C VAL A 34 -4.96 3.66 7.20
N PRO A 35 -5.71 2.69 7.78
CA PRO A 35 -5.48 1.28 7.50
C PRO A 35 -5.65 0.97 6.01
N ILE A 36 -4.78 0.09 5.48
CA ILE A 36 -4.88 -0.44 4.12
C ILE A 36 -5.13 -1.95 4.24
N LEU A 37 -6.19 -2.44 3.59
CA LEU A 37 -6.53 -3.85 3.51
C LEU A 37 -6.27 -4.36 2.09
N LEU A 38 -5.43 -5.38 1.95
CA LEU A 38 -5.14 -6.01 0.66
C LEU A 38 -5.85 -7.37 0.57
N PHE A 39 -6.89 -7.46 -0.25
CA PHE A 39 -7.64 -8.69 -0.45
C PHE A 39 -6.92 -9.60 -1.44
N GLY A 40 -6.85 -10.90 -1.13
CA GLY A 40 -6.18 -11.90 -1.97
C GLY A 40 -4.68 -11.97 -1.74
N LYS A 41 -4.27 -12.41 -0.54
CA LYS A 41 -2.86 -12.47 -0.11
C LYS A 41 -1.91 -13.06 -1.16
N GLU A 42 -2.27 -14.21 -1.74
CA GLU A 42 -1.46 -14.89 -2.75
C GLU A 42 -1.18 -14.01 -3.98
N PHE A 43 -2.16 -13.23 -4.44
CA PHE A 43 -1.97 -12.29 -5.54
C PHE A 43 -0.91 -11.25 -5.18
N TRP A 44 -1.05 -10.61 -4.01
CA TRP A 44 -0.15 -9.54 -3.59
C TRP A 44 1.26 -10.03 -3.25
N ASP A 45 1.40 -11.22 -2.65
CA ASP A 45 2.69 -11.85 -2.40
C ASP A 45 3.49 -12.05 -3.71
N ASN A 46 2.80 -12.35 -4.81
CA ASN A 46 3.41 -12.55 -6.13
C ASN A 46 3.63 -11.24 -6.90
N VAL A 47 2.76 -10.24 -6.73
CA VAL A 47 2.86 -8.95 -7.43
C VAL A 47 3.91 -8.05 -6.80
N ILE A 48 4.02 -8.02 -5.46
CA ILE A 48 4.93 -7.14 -4.75
C ILE A 48 5.43 -7.70 -3.42
N ASN A 49 6.75 -7.73 -3.27
CA ASN A 49 7.39 -8.04 -1.99
C ASN A 49 7.74 -6.76 -1.22
N LEU A 50 6.77 -6.28 -0.41
CA LEU A 50 6.93 -5.08 0.41
C LEU A 50 8.04 -5.20 1.46
N ALA A 51 8.25 -6.40 2.01
CA ALA A 51 9.32 -6.64 2.97
C ALA A 51 10.70 -6.44 2.33
N TYR A 52 10.88 -6.94 1.10
CA TYR A 52 12.11 -6.74 0.35
C TYR A 52 12.39 -5.26 0.08
N LEU A 53 11.38 -4.49 -0.35
CA LEU A 53 11.52 -3.04 -0.56
C LEU A 53 11.96 -2.31 0.73
N SER A 54 11.39 -2.70 1.87
CA SER A 54 11.80 -2.11 3.15
C SER A 54 13.24 -2.46 3.53
N VAL A 55 13.70 -3.70 3.26
CA VAL A 55 15.09 -4.11 3.49
C VAL A 55 16.05 -3.31 2.60
N GLN A 56 15.65 -3.00 1.38
CA GLN A 56 16.42 -2.13 0.47
C GLN A 56 16.40 -0.65 0.89
N GLY A 57 15.63 -0.28 1.93
CA GLY A 57 15.53 1.10 2.40
C GLY A 57 14.76 2.02 1.46
N THR A 58 14.00 1.48 0.50
CA THR A 58 13.24 2.30 -0.47
C THR A 58 11.88 2.75 0.07
N ILE A 59 11.35 2.05 1.08
CA ILE A 59 10.11 2.39 1.79
C ILE A 59 10.27 2.22 3.30
N PHE A 60 9.45 2.93 4.07
CA PHE A 60 9.31 2.70 5.52
C PHE A 60 8.04 1.91 5.82
N LEU A 61 8.15 0.73 6.44
CA LEU A 61 7.03 -0.09 6.93
C LEU A 61 6.42 0.46 8.24
N SER A 62 6.09 1.75 8.28
CA SER A 62 5.31 2.33 9.39
C SER A 62 3.80 2.20 9.16
N ILE A 63 3.39 1.77 7.97
CA ILE A 63 1.99 1.64 7.58
C ILE A 63 1.58 0.19 7.83
N SER A 64 0.63 -0.01 8.74
CA SER A 64 0.03 -1.33 8.97
C SER A 64 -0.83 -1.69 7.76
N ILE A 65 -0.38 -2.65 6.98
CA ILE A 65 -1.14 -3.30 5.91
C ILE A 65 -1.71 -4.59 6.49
N LEU A 66 -3.03 -4.75 6.41
CA LEU A 66 -3.80 -5.87 6.95
C LEU A 66 -4.25 -6.81 5.83
#